data_AF-A0A939ARR3-F1
#
_entry.id   AF-A0A939ARR3-F1
#
_cell.length_a   1.000
_cell.length_b   1.000
_cell.length_c   1.000
_cell.angle_alpha   90.00
_cell.angle_beta   90.00
_cell.angle_gamma   90.00
#
_symmetry.space_group_name_H-M   'P 1'
#
loop_
_entity.id
_entity.type
_entity.pdbx_description
1 polymer ?
#
loop_
_entity_poly.entity_id
_entity_poly.type
_entity_poly.pdbx_seq_one_letter_code
_entity_poly.pdbx_strand_id
1 'polypeptide(L)'
;MAAYPKVILRAFSDVVRSGKVGRPPRLPWADLHIVQVVKHHSGRVLAAVERRVVHGCRERVDELIALSQCELGRINTAFIERLNATFRARLPALARRTRHLAQGCTRLRSEMFWSGTVYNFCTIHSTLGATPTMAADLTDHVWSVRELLFFKPAARQLHAVV
;
A
#
# COMPACT_ATOMS: atom_id res chain seq x y z
N MET A 1 -5.94 -4.20 -23.14
CA MET A 1 -5.23 -3.78 -21.91
C MET A 1 -5.88 -4.36 -20.63
N ALA A 2 -6.30 -5.65 -20.66
CA ALA A 2 -7.12 -6.29 -19.62
C ALA A 2 -6.36 -7.29 -18.71
N ALA A 3 -5.02 -7.24 -18.70
CA ALA A 3 -4.19 -8.29 -18.09
C ALA A 3 -4.00 -8.16 -16.57
N TYR A 4 -4.09 -6.95 -16.01
CA TYR A 4 -3.70 -6.71 -14.61
C TYR A 4 -4.61 -7.33 -13.56
N PRO A 5 -5.95 -7.24 -13.66
CA PRO A 5 -6.84 -7.84 -12.66
C PRO A 5 -6.64 -9.35 -12.53
N LYS A 6 -6.46 -10.06 -13.65
CA LYS A 6 -6.19 -11.51 -13.64
C LYS A 6 -4.88 -11.87 -12.94
N VAL A 7 -3.84 -11.06 -13.12
CA VAL A 7 -2.55 -11.26 -12.45
C VAL A 7 -2.67 -11.03 -10.94
N ILE A 8 -3.37 -9.96 -10.54
CA ILE A 8 -3.63 -9.65 -9.13
C ILE A 8 -4.44 -10.77 -8.48
N LEU A 9 -5.56 -11.18 -9.09
CA LEU A 9 -6.38 -12.29 -8.58
C LEU A 9 -5.59 -13.59 -8.44
N ARG A 10 -4.62 -13.84 -9.33
CA ARG A 10 -3.74 -15.00 -9.21
C ARG A 10 -2.71 -14.85 -8.09
N ALA A 11 -2.18 -13.66 -7.87
CA ALA A 11 -1.19 -13.39 -6.83
C ALA A 11 -1.81 -13.44 -5.43
N PHE A 12 -3.00 -12.89 -5.27
CA PHE A 12 -3.75 -12.81 -4.01
C PHE A 12 -4.86 -13.87 -3.99
N SER A 13 -4.43 -15.14 -4.04
CA SER A 13 -5.32 -16.30 -4.00
C SER A 13 -4.66 -17.50 -3.33
N ASP A 14 -5.49 -18.30 -2.68
CA ASP A 14 -5.08 -19.58 -2.12
C ASP A 14 -5.33 -20.72 -3.10
N VAL A 15 -4.45 -21.72 -3.05
CA VAL A 15 -4.57 -22.92 -3.89
C VAL A 15 -5.50 -23.91 -3.20
N VAL A 16 -6.63 -24.21 -3.84
CA VAL A 16 -7.59 -25.19 -3.31
C VAL A 16 -7.23 -26.57 -3.85
N ARG A 17 -6.66 -27.42 -2.99
CA ARG A 17 -6.29 -28.79 -3.34
C ARG A 17 -7.51 -29.70 -3.22
N SER A 18 -8.07 -30.09 -4.36
CA SER A 18 -9.27 -30.96 -4.43
C SER A 18 -8.97 -32.46 -4.46
N GLY A 19 -7.69 -32.86 -4.43
CA GLY A 19 -7.25 -34.25 -4.58
C GLY A 19 -7.42 -34.84 -5.99
N LYS A 20 -7.98 -34.07 -6.94
CA LYS A 20 -8.17 -34.49 -8.33
C LYS A 20 -6.90 -34.23 -9.16
N VAL A 21 -6.69 -35.05 -10.20
CA VAL A 21 -5.59 -34.88 -11.16
C VAL A 21 -5.78 -33.57 -11.94
N GLY A 22 -4.70 -32.79 -12.07
CA GLY A 22 -4.67 -31.53 -12.82
C GLY A 22 -4.18 -30.34 -12.01
N ARG A 23 -4.16 -29.15 -12.63
CA ARG A 23 -3.76 -27.90 -11.97
C ARG A 23 -4.83 -27.51 -10.93
N PRO A 24 -4.50 -27.41 -9.63
CA PRO A 24 -5.50 -27.05 -8.64
C PRO A 24 -6.05 -25.64 -8.87
N PRO A 25 -7.36 -25.42 -8.68
CA PRO A 25 -7.95 -24.10 -8.79
C PRO A 25 -7.40 -23.15 -7.73
N ARG A 26 -7.49 -21.85 -8.02
CA ARG A 26 -7.11 -20.77 -7.12
C ARG A 26 -8.35 -20.00 -6.72
N LEU A 27 -8.53 -19.79 -5.43
CA LEU A 27 -9.60 -18.99 -4.87
C LEU A 27 -9.03 -17.63 -4.44
N PRO A 28 -9.42 -16.52 -5.08
CA PRO A 28 -9.06 -15.18 -4.60
C PRO A 28 -9.50 -15.01 -3.14
N TRP A 29 -8.75 -14.22 -2.37
CA TRP A 29 -9.13 -13.92 -0.99
C TRP A 29 -10.48 -13.21 -0.94
N ALA A 30 -11.32 -13.57 0.02
CA ALA A 30 -12.69 -13.06 0.12
C ALA A 30 -12.73 -11.52 0.28
N ASP A 31 -11.77 -10.97 1.04
CA ASP A 31 -11.67 -9.53 1.31
C ASP A 31 -10.83 -8.78 0.27
N LEU A 32 -10.49 -9.42 -0.85
CA LEU A 32 -9.74 -8.76 -1.92
C LEU A 32 -10.66 -7.82 -2.71
N HIS A 33 -10.35 -6.53 -2.68
CA HIS A 33 -11.02 -5.54 -3.50
C HIS A 33 -10.02 -4.85 -4.42
N ILE A 34 -10.30 -4.90 -5.73
CA ILE A 34 -9.44 -4.32 -6.76
C ILE A 34 -10.13 -3.09 -7.32
N VAL A 35 -9.51 -1.93 -7.12
CA VAL A 35 -9.95 -0.66 -7.68
C VAL A 35 -9.05 -0.23 -8.83
N GLN A 36 -9.61 0.55 -9.76
CA GLN A 36 -8.88 1.10 -10.88
C GLN A 36 -9.18 2.59 -11.03
N VAL A 37 -8.12 3.37 -11.15
CA VAL A 37 -8.17 4.77 -11.59
C VAL A 37 -7.78 4.81 -13.06
N VAL A 38 -8.73 5.08 -13.94
CA VAL A 38 -8.53 5.19 -15.38
C VAL A 38 -8.43 6.67 -15.74
N LYS A 39 -7.27 7.06 -16.26
CA LYS A 39 -7.03 8.43 -16.74
C LYS A 39 -7.31 8.49 -18.24
N HIS A 40 -8.29 9.28 -18.62
CA HIS A 40 -8.63 9.56 -20.01
C HIS A 40 -7.84 10.79 -20.44
N HIS A 41 -7.01 10.66 -21.47
CA HIS A 41 -6.18 11.74 -22.00
C HIS A 41 -6.64 12.14 -23.40
N SER A 42 -6.62 13.44 -23.67
CA SER A 42 -6.73 14.00 -25.02
C SER A 42 -5.39 14.66 -25.36
N GLY A 43 -4.59 13.98 -26.19
CA GLY A 43 -3.20 14.34 -26.41
C GLY A 43 -2.39 14.31 -25.11
N ARG A 44 -1.78 15.45 -24.75
CA ARG A 44 -1.00 15.62 -23.50
C ARG A 44 -1.85 16.04 -22.29
N VAL A 45 -3.11 16.38 -22.50
CA VAL A 45 -4.00 16.92 -21.46
C VAL A 45 -4.80 15.79 -20.82
N LEU A 46 -4.92 15.80 -19.50
CA LEU A 46 -5.82 14.91 -18.77
C LEU A 46 -7.25 15.41 -18.96
N ALA A 47 -8.08 14.65 -19.68
CA ALA A 47 -9.45 15.02 -20.01
C ALA A 47 -10.43 14.57 -18.92
N ALA A 48 -10.27 13.36 -18.38
CA ALA A 48 -11.12 12.85 -17.31
C ALA A 48 -10.41 11.78 -16.46
N VAL A 49 -10.95 11.53 -15.26
CA VAL A 49 -10.50 10.43 -14.39
C VAL A 49 -11.70 9.62 -13.96
N GLU A 50 -11.80 8.40 -14.47
CA GLU A 50 -12.79 7.40 -14.08
C GLU A 50 -12.25 6.55 -12.94
N ARG A 51 -13.09 6.26 -11.95
CA ARG A 51 -12.73 5.42 -10.78
C ARG A 51 -13.73 4.30 -10.67
N ARG A 52 -13.27 3.07 -10.76
CA ARG A 52 -14.15 1.89 -10.73
C ARG A 52 -13.60 0.78 -9.85
N VAL A 53 -14.51 -0.02 -9.31
CA VAL A 53 -14.20 -1.30 -8.68
C VAL A 53 -14.21 -2.35 -9.79
N VAL A 54 -13.12 -3.09 -9.92
CA VAL A 54 -12.93 -4.14 -10.92
C VAL A 54 -13.21 -5.53 -10.33
N HIS A 55 -12.99 -5.69 -9.03
CA HIS A 55 -13.30 -6.90 -8.28
C HIS A 55 -13.61 -6.55 -6.83
N GLY A 56 -14.54 -7.28 -6.20
CA GLY A 56 -14.95 -7.05 -4.81
C GLY A 56 -16.21 -6.20 -4.66
N CYS A 57 -16.50 -5.79 -3.43
CA CYS A 57 -17.69 -5.03 -3.07
C CYS A 57 -17.42 -3.52 -3.07
N ARG A 58 -18.31 -2.73 -3.67
CA ARG A 58 -18.23 -1.26 -3.66
C ARG A 58 -18.36 -0.70 -2.25
N GLU A 59 -19.37 -1.15 -1.51
CA GLU A 59 -19.66 -0.68 -0.15
C GLU A 59 -18.43 -0.87 0.75
N ARG A 60 -17.81 -2.06 0.69
CA ARG A 60 -16.61 -2.35 1.46
C ARG A 60 -15.41 -1.50 1.06
N VAL A 61 -15.26 -1.18 -0.23
CA VAL A 61 -14.23 -0.25 -0.70
C VAL A 61 -14.46 1.15 -0.14
N ASP A 62 -15.70 1.62 -0.13
CA ASP A 62 -16.04 2.96 0.36
C ASP A 62 -15.86 3.03 1.89
N GLU A 63 -16.19 1.98 2.64
CA GLU A 63 -15.86 1.83 4.07
C GLU A 63 -14.36 1.89 4.34
N LEU A 64 -13.55 1.13 3.58
CA LEU A 64 -12.08 1.15 3.74
C LEU A 64 -11.48 2.52 3.42
N ILE A 65 -12.06 3.23 2.46
CA ILE A 65 -11.66 4.61 2.13
C ILE A 65 -12.04 5.54 3.29
N ALA A 66 -13.26 5.44 3.83
CA ALA A 66 -13.67 6.25 4.97
C ALA A 66 -12.77 6.03 6.20
N LEU A 67 -12.39 4.77 6.47
CA LEU A 67 -11.49 4.42 7.57
C LEU A 67 -10.06 4.94 7.38
N SER A 68 -9.55 4.96 6.14
CA SER A 68 -8.14 5.28 5.86
C SER A 68 -7.89 6.74 5.43
N GLN A 69 -8.92 7.43 4.93
CA GLN A 69 -8.80 8.73 4.27
C GLN A 69 -9.91 9.71 4.69
N CYS A 70 -10.67 9.37 5.75
CA CYS A 70 -11.87 10.07 6.21
C CYS A 70 -13.02 10.03 5.19
N GLU A 71 -14.20 10.53 5.57
CA GLU A 71 -15.44 10.45 4.77
C GLU A 71 -15.34 11.13 3.38
N LEU A 72 -14.45 12.11 3.23
CA LEU A 72 -14.20 12.79 1.95
C LEU A 72 -13.17 12.08 1.05
N GLY A 73 -12.67 10.91 1.50
CA GLY A 73 -11.74 10.09 0.77
C GLY A 73 -12.31 9.60 -0.56
N ARG A 74 -11.42 9.27 -1.50
CA ARG A 74 -11.80 8.68 -2.78
C ARG A 74 -10.74 7.72 -3.26
N ILE A 75 -11.11 6.80 -4.15
CA ILE A 75 -10.15 5.91 -4.83
C ILE A 75 -9.06 6.77 -5.45
N ASN A 76 -7.84 6.60 -4.95
CA ASN A 76 -6.65 7.23 -5.47
C ASN A 76 -5.45 6.31 -5.25
N THR A 77 -4.40 6.54 -6.03
CA THR A 77 -3.13 5.82 -5.89
C THR A 77 -2.02 6.73 -5.38
N ALA A 78 -2.31 7.99 -5.05
CA ALA A 78 -1.30 9.00 -4.76
C ALA A 78 -0.50 8.64 -3.50
N PHE A 79 -1.16 8.13 -2.46
CA PHE A 79 -0.49 7.75 -1.21
C PHE A 79 0.52 6.61 -1.41
N ILE A 80 0.08 5.50 -2.03
CA ILE A 80 0.95 4.34 -2.26
C ILE A 80 2.05 4.66 -3.29
N GLU A 81 1.76 5.45 -4.33
CA GLU A 81 2.78 5.84 -5.30
C GLU A 81 3.83 6.76 -4.70
N ARG A 82 3.44 7.68 -3.80
CA ARG A 82 4.40 8.50 -3.05
C ARG A 82 5.32 7.63 -2.18
N LEU A 83 4.75 6.69 -1.43
CA LEU A 83 5.53 5.76 -0.62
C LEU A 83 6.46 4.89 -1.49
N ASN A 84 5.96 4.37 -2.62
CA ASN A 84 6.76 3.61 -3.58
C ASN A 84 7.91 4.45 -4.17
N ALA A 85 7.68 5.74 -4.45
CA ALA A 85 8.74 6.65 -4.90
C ALA A 85 9.82 6.80 -3.82
N THR A 86 9.44 6.98 -2.55
CA THR A 86 10.38 6.99 -1.42
C THR A 86 11.17 5.68 -1.33
N PHE A 87 10.51 4.53 -1.45
CA PHE A 87 11.20 3.24 -1.45
C PHE A 87 12.20 3.12 -2.59
N ARG A 88 11.83 3.51 -3.82
CA ARG A 88 12.75 3.48 -4.97
C ARG A 88 13.93 4.44 -4.81
N ALA A 89 13.75 5.57 -4.12
CA ALA A 89 14.81 6.53 -3.86
C ALA A 89 15.78 6.07 -2.75
N ARG A 90 15.29 5.34 -1.74
CA ARG A 90 16.07 4.95 -0.56
C ARG A 90 16.62 3.53 -0.62
N LEU A 91 15.98 2.63 -1.36
CA LEU A 91 16.30 1.20 -1.39
C LEU A 91 16.85 0.82 -2.77
N PRO A 92 18.17 0.58 -2.90
CA PRO A 92 18.80 0.24 -4.17
C PRO A 92 18.15 -0.96 -4.85
N ALA A 93 17.65 -1.94 -4.08
CA ALA A 93 17.01 -3.14 -4.60
C ALA A 93 15.66 -2.91 -5.28
N LEU A 94 15.00 -1.78 -5.01
CA LEU A 94 13.72 -1.41 -5.63
C LEU A 94 13.88 -0.42 -6.79
N ALA A 95 15.09 0.09 -7.02
CA ALA A 95 15.37 0.94 -8.17
C ALA A 95 15.30 0.13 -9.48
N ARG A 96 14.72 0.73 -10.53
CA ARG A 96 14.39 0.06 -11.81
C ARG A 96 15.59 -0.59 -12.51
N ARG A 97 16.80 -0.05 -12.35
CA ARG A 97 18.04 -0.53 -12.97
C ARG A 97 19.16 -0.48 -11.94
N THR A 98 19.26 -1.54 -11.14
CA THR A 98 20.18 -1.62 -10.01
C THR A 98 21.10 -2.83 -10.15
N ARG A 99 22.34 -2.70 -9.65
CA ARG A 99 23.26 -3.82 -9.45
C ARG A 99 23.09 -4.49 -8.08
N HIS A 100 22.26 -3.91 -7.21
CA HIS A 100 22.03 -4.38 -5.85
C HIS A 100 20.71 -5.15 -5.80
N LEU A 101 20.73 -6.42 -6.22
CA LEU A 101 19.53 -7.25 -6.22
C LEU A 101 19.01 -7.50 -4.78
N ALA A 102 17.69 -7.63 -4.63
CA ALA A 102 17.10 -8.07 -3.37
C ALA A 102 17.58 -9.50 -3.05
N GLN A 103 18.40 -9.65 -2.02
CA GLN A 103 19.00 -10.94 -1.65
C GLN A 103 18.04 -11.86 -0.87
N GLY A 104 16.88 -11.35 -0.43
CA GLY A 104 15.88 -12.16 0.25
C GLY A 104 14.62 -11.36 0.59
N CYS A 105 13.47 -12.03 0.58
CA CYS A 105 12.18 -11.40 0.87
C CYS A 105 12.12 -10.83 2.30
N THR A 106 12.66 -11.55 3.29
CA THR A 106 12.66 -11.09 4.69
C THR A 106 13.46 -9.80 4.85
N ARG A 107 14.68 -9.76 4.29
CA ARG A 107 15.53 -8.56 4.33
C ARG A 107 14.84 -7.37 3.66
N LEU A 108 14.30 -7.55 2.46
CA LEU A 108 13.61 -6.49 1.73
C LEU A 108 12.39 -5.99 2.51
N ARG A 109 11.61 -6.88 3.12
CA ARG A 109 10.47 -6.50 3.98
C ARG A 109 10.91 -5.67 5.17
N SER A 110 12.00 -6.04 5.85
CA SER A 110 12.54 -5.26 6.97
C SER A 110 13.04 -3.89 6.53
N GLU A 111 13.73 -3.81 5.39
CA GLU A 111 14.19 -2.52 4.83
C GLU A 111 13.01 -1.61 4.44
N MET A 112 11.97 -2.17 3.80
CA MET A 112 10.74 -1.45 3.47
C MET A 112 9.99 -1.00 4.74
N PHE A 113 9.89 -1.86 5.75
CA PHE A 113 9.28 -1.54 7.02
C PHE A 113 9.95 -0.33 7.66
N TRP A 114 11.26 -0.38 7.89
CA TRP A 114 11.98 0.74 8.53
C TRP A 114 11.96 2.02 7.70
N SER A 115 12.13 1.91 6.38
CA SER A 115 12.05 3.06 5.48
C SER A 115 10.65 3.71 5.53
N GLY A 116 9.60 2.89 5.58
CA GLY A 116 8.21 3.32 5.71
C GLY A 116 7.92 3.94 7.06
N THR A 117 8.44 3.38 8.16
CA THR A 117 8.26 3.94 9.50
C THR A 117 8.94 5.29 9.63
N VAL A 118 10.19 5.43 9.20
CA VAL A 118 10.90 6.73 9.22
C VAL A 118 10.22 7.76 8.31
N TYR A 119 9.70 7.32 7.17
CA TYR A 119 8.89 8.17 6.29
C TYR A 119 7.61 8.67 6.98
N ASN A 120 6.89 7.80 7.68
CA ASN A 120 5.59 8.13 8.29
C ASN A 120 5.71 8.91 9.62
N PHE A 121 6.74 8.64 10.43
CA PHE A 121 6.88 9.20 11.79
C PHE A 121 7.92 10.33 11.89
N CYS A 122 9.02 10.25 11.15
CA CYS A 122 10.16 11.18 11.34
C CYS A 122 10.31 12.22 10.22
N THR A 123 9.66 12.04 9.07
CA THR A 123 9.87 12.90 7.90
C THR A 123 8.70 13.85 7.72
N ILE A 124 8.96 15.16 7.77
CA ILE A 124 7.95 16.18 7.44
C ILE A 124 7.74 16.21 5.92
N HIS A 125 6.49 16.18 5.51
CA HIS A 125 6.09 16.27 4.11
C HIS A 125 5.77 17.72 3.74
N SER A 126 6.49 18.30 2.77
CA SER A 126 6.27 19.70 2.36
C SER A 126 4.82 20.00 1.96
N THR A 127 4.13 19.07 1.29
CA THR A 127 2.73 19.24 0.89
C THR A 127 1.74 19.12 2.05
N LEU A 128 2.14 18.55 3.18
CA LEU A 128 1.30 18.36 4.36
C LEU A 128 1.65 19.33 5.49
N GLY A 129 2.88 19.87 5.53
CA GLY A 129 3.41 20.64 6.66
C GLY A 129 3.68 19.80 7.92
N ALA A 130 3.36 18.51 7.90
CA ALA A 130 3.48 17.58 9.02
C ALA A 130 3.98 16.21 8.55
N THR A 131 4.20 15.27 9.48
CA THR A 131 4.46 13.86 9.13
C THR A 131 3.13 13.19 8.74
N PRO A 132 3.16 12.10 7.95
CA PRO A 132 1.93 11.36 7.62
C PRO A 132 1.16 10.85 8.84
N THR A 133 1.85 10.46 9.92
CA THR A 133 1.23 9.99 11.16
C THR A 133 0.57 11.13 11.94
N MET A 134 1.17 12.31 11.96
CA MET A 134 0.52 13.51 12.51
C MET A 134 -0.72 13.91 11.71
N ALA A 135 -0.63 13.89 10.38
CA ALA A 135 -1.78 14.22 9.53
C ALA A 135 -2.92 13.20 9.62
N ALA A 136 -2.65 12.01 10.16
CA ALA A 136 -3.63 10.96 10.45
C ALA A 136 -4.03 10.93 11.93
N ASP A 137 -3.65 11.94 12.72
CA ASP A 137 -3.93 12.06 14.16
C ASP A 137 -3.46 10.85 14.99
N LEU A 138 -2.44 10.12 14.53
CA LEU A 138 -1.85 9.00 15.26
C LEU A 138 -0.81 9.46 16.29
N THR A 139 -0.20 10.63 16.05
CA THR A 139 0.81 11.25 16.91
C THR A 139 0.67 12.77 16.85
N ASP A 140 1.11 13.49 17.87
CA ASP A 140 0.98 14.95 17.98
C ASP A 140 2.30 15.70 17.69
N HIS A 141 3.40 14.99 17.44
CA HIS A 141 4.71 15.56 17.18
C HIS A 141 5.50 14.76 16.13
N VAL A 142 6.61 15.37 15.67
CA VAL A 142 7.56 14.72 14.76
C VAL A 142 8.52 13.86 15.59
N TRP A 143 8.55 12.56 15.30
CA TRP A 143 9.38 11.63 16.06
C TRP A 143 10.83 11.70 15.63
N SER A 144 11.74 11.62 16.60
CA SER A 144 13.14 11.34 16.27
C SER A 144 13.35 9.85 15.97
N VAL A 145 14.37 9.50 15.18
CA VAL A 145 14.71 8.09 14.93
C VAL A 145 15.05 7.36 16.24
N ARG A 146 15.70 8.07 17.19
CA ARG A 146 16.01 7.53 18.52
C ARG A 146 14.72 7.18 19.26
N GLU A 147 13.80 8.12 19.35
CA GLU A 147 12.51 7.91 20.01
C GLU A 147 11.76 6.74 19.38
N LEU A 148 11.69 6.69 18.05
CA LEU A 148 11.04 5.59 17.34
C LEU A 148 11.61 4.21 17.69
N LEU A 149 12.94 4.10 17.83
CA LEU A 149 13.62 2.85 18.14
C LEU A 149 13.52 2.43 19.61
N PHE A 150 13.42 3.40 20.52
CA PHE A 150 13.40 3.15 21.97
C PHE A 150 12.00 3.29 22.59
N PHE A 151 11.00 3.64 21.78
CA PHE A 151 9.62 3.71 22.23
C PHE A 151 9.16 2.33 22.69
N LYS A 152 8.77 2.28 23.96
CA LYS A 152 8.15 1.11 24.56
C LYS A 152 6.65 1.38 24.62
N PRO A 153 5.84 0.73 23.77
CA PRO A 153 4.40 0.85 23.91
C PRO A 153 4.02 0.39 25.32
N ALA A 154 3.08 1.09 25.96
CA ALA A 154 2.48 0.61 27.19
C ALA A 154 1.96 -0.81 26.95
N ALA A 155 2.13 -1.72 27.91
CA ALA A 155 1.69 -3.11 27.78
C ALA A 155 0.16 -3.16 27.70
N ARG A 156 -0.40 -2.97 26.50
CA ARG A 156 -1.79 -3.19 26.18
C ARG A 156 -1.90 -3.74 24.77
N GLN A 157 -2.74 -4.77 24.66
CA GLN A 157 -2.85 -5.75 23.58
C GLN A 157 -2.70 -5.14 22.18
N LEU A 158 -1.65 -5.58 21.49
CA LEU A 158 -1.52 -5.48 20.04
C LEU A 158 -2.63 -6.34 19.39
N HIS A 159 -3.85 -5.81 19.30
CA HIS A 159 -4.76 -6.25 18.26
C HIS A 159 -4.19 -5.71 16.96
N ALA A 160 -3.38 -6.54 16.32
CA ALA A 160 -2.76 -6.26 15.05
C ALA A 160 -3.84 -5.93 14.02
N VAL A 161 -3.80 -4.71 13.48
CA VAL A 161 -4.39 -4.44 12.18
C VAL A 161 -3.44 -5.08 11.17
N VAL A 162 -3.73 -6.33 10.81
CA VAL A 162 -3.17 -7.04 9.65
C VAL A 162 -4.16 -6.89 8.50
#